data_AF-A0AAW7RVB3-F1
#
_entry.id   AF-A0AAW7RVB3-F1
#
_cell.length_a   1.000
_cell.length_b   1.000
_cell.length_c   1.000
_cell.angle_alpha   90.00
_cell.angle_beta   90.00
_cell.angle_gamma   90.00
#
_symmetry.space_group_name_H-M   'P 1'
#
loop_
_entity.id
_entity.type
_entity.pdbx_description
1 polymer ?
#
loop_
_entity_poly.entity_id
_entity_poly.type
_entity_poly.pdbx_seq_one_letter_code
_entity_poly.pdbx_strand_id
1 'polypeptide(L)'
;MSATAERLPSRLSHPIVFGCMSFAVGGPLVASLVWPAVMLIAWSLIDGPSWEVLKVSASMVPLIFFASFLFGYFVPAAVTGGIMGAIGTRIRRRWFVLLGMVVGAGAMIGFVELVNGLAKSDTSRSLTAGATLNAIVASALMSHWLHRRLERRR
;
A
#
# COMPACT_ATOMS: atom_id res chain seq x y z
N MET A 1 13.87 21.82 42.19
CA MET A 1 13.97 21.73 40.71
C MET A 1 13.24 20.48 40.27
N SER A 2 12.07 20.63 39.65
CA SER A 2 11.21 19.51 39.22
C SER A 2 11.66 19.07 37.82
N ALA A 3 12.12 17.83 37.69
CA ALA A 3 12.42 17.22 36.41
C ALA A 3 11.10 16.83 35.73
N THR A 4 10.67 17.62 34.75
CA THR A 4 9.61 17.23 33.81
C THR A 4 10.14 16.11 32.94
N ALA A 5 9.89 14.86 33.34
CA ALA A 5 10.10 13.71 32.49
C ALA A 5 9.17 13.83 31.28
N GLU A 6 9.74 14.17 30.13
CA GLU A 6 9.09 14.10 28.82
C GLU A 6 8.69 12.65 28.52
N ARG A 7 7.51 12.24 28.99
CA ARG A 7 6.87 11.02 28.52
C ARG A 7 6.36 11.28 27.11
N LEU A 8 7.22 11.05 26.11
CA LEU A 8 6.79 10.87 24.72
C LEU A 8 5.63 9.86 24.73
N PRO A 9 4.49 10.12 24.06
CA PRO A 9 3.26 9.38 24.28
C PRO A 9 3.39 7.98 23.69
N SER A 10 3.79 7.01 24.52
CA SER A 10 3.85 5.58 24.21
C SER A 10 2.52 5.00 23.68
N ARG A 11 1.40 5.70 23.91
CA ARG A 11 0.09 5.37 23.34
C ARG A 11 -0.07 5.79 21.87
N LEU A 12 0.65 6.79 21.39
CA LEU A 12 0.55 7.29 20.01
C LEU A 12 1.46 6.53 19.03
N SER A 13 2.58 6.00 19.52
CA SER A 13 3.49 5.17 18.72
C SER A 13 2.87 3.82 18.35
N HIS A 14 2.03 3.24 19.21
CA HIS A 14 1.41 1.94 18.99
C HIS A 14 0.52 1.86 17.72
N PRO A 15 -0.39 2.81 17.44
CA PRO A 15 -1.17 2.82 16.21
C PRO A 15 -0.36 3.19 14.97
N ILE A 16 0.71 3.99 15.09
CA ILE A 16 1.62 4.32 13.98
C ILE A 16 2.40 3.08 13.56
N VAL A 17 3.04 2.39 14.50
CA VAL A 17 3.80 1.17 14.23
C VAL A 17 2.87 0.08 13.70
N PHE A 18 1.68 -0.06 14.28
CA PHE A 18 0.67 -1.00 13.79
C PHE A 18 0.24 -0.70 12.35
N GLY A 19 -0.03 0.56 12.03
CA GLY A 19 -0.38 0.99 10.67
C GLY A 19 0.76 0.75 9.68
N CYS A 20 1.99 1.14 10.05
CA CYS A 20 3.19 0.95 9.25
C CYS A 20 3.43 -0.53 8.93
N MET A 21 3.47 -1.40 9.94
CA MET A 21 3.68 -2.84 9.77
C MET A 21 2.55 -3.50 8.98
N SER A 22 1.29 -3.11 9.26
CA SER A 22 0.14 -3.66 8.54
C SER A 22 0.19 -3.31 7.06
N PHE A 23 0.56 -2.09 6.69
CA PHE A 23 0.64 -1.67 5.29
C PHE A 23 1.93 -2.16 4.61
N ALA A 24 3.05 -2.29 5.33
CA ALA A 24 4.29 -2.84 4.79
C ALA A 24 4.09 -4.28 4.27
N VAL A 25 3.24 -5.07 4.92
CA VAL A 25 2.92 -6.43 4.46
C VAL A 25 1.64 -6.45 3.61
N GLY A 26 0.59 -5.77 4.08
CA GLY A 26 -0.73 -5.77 3.46
C GLY A 26 -0.78 -5.04 2.12
N GLY A 27 0.02 -3.97 1.94
CA GLY A 27 0.13 -3.25 0.67
C GLY A 27 0.65 -4.16 -0.45
N PRO A 28 1.85 -4.75 -0.32
CA PRO A 28 2.36 -5.75 -1.24
C PRO A 28 1.44 -6.96 -1.42
N LEU A 29 0.79 -7.43 -0.36
CA LEU A 29 -0.14 -8.55 -0.44
C LEU A 29 -1.34 -8.22 -1.33
N VAL A 30 -2.00 -7.08 -1.10
CA VAL A 30 -3.12 -6.62 -1.94
C VAL A 30 -2.64 -6.41 -3.37
N ALA A 31 -1.48 -5.78 -3.54
CA ALA A 31 -0.90 -5.53 -4.86
C ALA A 31 -0.65 -6.81 -5.65
N SER A 32 -0.14 -7.85 -4.97
CA SER A 32 0.15 -9.17 -5.55
C SER A 32 -1.09 -9.98 -5.90
N LEU A 33 -2.27 -9.63 -5.36
CA LEU A 33 -3.53 -10.31 -5.66
C LEU A 33 -4.35 -9.54 -6.71
N VAL A 34 -4.45 -8.22 -6.55
CA VAL A 34 -5.28 -7.37 -7.43
C VAL A 34 -4.71 -7.34 -8.83
N TRP A 35 -3.39 -7.16 -9.00
CA TRP A 35 -2.81 -7.02 -10.33
C TRP A 35 -2.92 -8.30 -11.16
N PRO A 36 -2.56 -9.49 -10.65
CA PRO A 36 -2.78 -10.73 -11.39
C PRO A 36 -4.25 -11.05 -11.64
N ALA A 37 -5.15 -10.68 -10.73
CA ALA A 37 -6.58 -10.84 -10.99
C ALA A 37 -7.07 -9.96 -12.15
N VAL A 38 -6.62 -8.71 -12.23
CA VAL A 38 -6.93 -7.80 -13.35
C VAL A 38 -6.37 -8.36 -14.67
N MET A 39 -5.12 -8.83 -14.68
CA MET A 39 -4.51 -9.46 -15.85
C MET A 39 -5.24 -10.73 -16.27
N LEU A 40 -5.61 -11.59 -15.32
CA LEU A 40 -6.39 -12.81 -15.57
C LEU A 40 -7.72 -12.48 -16.27
N ILE A 41 -8.45 -11.48 -15.77
CA ILE A 41 -9.72 -11.04 -16.36
C ILE A 41 -9.48 -10.48 -17.77
N ALA A 42 -8.50 -9.58 -17.91
CA ALA A 42 -8.21 -8.94 -19.19
C ALA A 42 -7.80 -9.95 -20.27
N TRP A 43 -6.88 -10.86 -19.96
CA TRP A 43 -6.44 -11.90 -20.90
C TRP A 43 -7.54 -12.91 -21.19
N SER A 44 -8.37 -13.26 -20.20
CA SER A 44 -9.53 -14.15 -20.43
C SER A 44 -10.58 -13.53 -21.36
N LEU A 45 -10.69 -12.20 -21.39
CA LEU A 45 -11.61 -11.49 -22.30
C LEU A 45 -11.08 -11.40 -23.74
N ILE A 46 -9.76 -11.37 -23.93
CA ILE A 46 -9.12 -11.22 -25.24
C ILE A 46 -8.93 -12.60 -25.90
N ASP A 47 -8.28 -13.53 -25.19
CA ASP A 47 -7.85 -14.83 -25.74
C ASP A 47 -8.74 -16.00 -25.31
N GLY A 48 -9.76 -15.72 -24.48
CA GLY A 48 -10.62 -16.72 -23.87
C GLY A 48 -10.04 -17.30 -22.57
N PRO A 49 -10.89 -17.85 -21.68
CA PRO A 49 -10.44 -18.44 -20.42
C PRO A 49 -9.63 -19.72 -20.70
N SER A 50 -8.38 -19.77 -20.25
CA SER A 50 -7.51 -20.93 -20.42
C SER A 50 -6.74 -21.28 -19.15
N TRP A 51 -6.38 -22.56 -19.01
CA TRP A 51 -5.55 -23.06 -17.91
C TRP A 51 -4.16 -22.43 -17.88
N GLU A 52 -3.61 -22.09 -19.06
CA GLU A 52 -2.32 -21.43 -19.16
C GLU A 52 -2.36 -20.00 -18.60
N VAL A 53 -3.37 -19.21 -18.95
CA VAL A 53 -3.57 -17.85 -18.43
C VAL A 53 -3.74 -17.86 -16.91
N LEU A 54 -4.45 -18.86 -16.37
CA LEU A 54 -4.60 -19.04 -14.93
C LEU A 54 -3.27 -19.36 -14.23
N LYS A 55 -2.47 -20.29 -14.78
CA LYS A 55 -1.15 -20.65 -14.23
C LYS A 55 -0.19 -19.46 -14.23
N VAL A 56 -0.15 -18.71 -15.33
CA VAL A 56 0.69 -17.50 -15.44
C VAL A 56 0.25 -16.46 -14.42
N SER A 57 -1.05 -16.19 -14.30
CA SER A 57 -1.55 -15.22 -13.32
C SER A 57 -1.26 -15.67 -11.89
N ALA A 58 -1.42 -16.95 -11.57
CA ALA A 58 -1.11 -17.50 -10.26
C ALA A 58 0.39 -17.42 -9.92
N SER A 59 1.29 -17.65 -10.89
CA SER A 59 2.74 -17.56 -10.67
C SER A 59 3.23 -16.12 -10.48
N MET A 60 2.51 -15.14 -11.03
CA MET A 60 2.79 -13.72 -10.80
C MET A 60 2.56 -13.28 -9.35
N VAL A 61 1.66 -13.93 -8.61
CA VAL A 61 1.35 -13.55 -7.22
C VAL A 61 2.60 -13.58 -6.32
N PRO A 62 3.31 -14.72 -6.15
CA PRO A 62 4.52 -14.73 -5.32
C PRO A 62 5.62 -13.83 -5.90
N LEU A 63 5.77 -13.77 -7.23
CA LEU A 63 6.77 -12.89 -7.87
C LEU A 63 6.56 -11.42 -7.51
N ILE A 64 5.34 -10.90 -7.64
CA ILE A 64 5.01 -9.50 -7.32
C ILE A 64 5.19 -9.25 -5.83
N PHE A 65 4.78 -10.20 -4.98
CA PHE A 65 4.94 -10.08 -3.54
C PHE A 65 6.42 -9.95 -3.15
N PHE A 66 7.28 -10.89 -3.57
CA PHE A 66 8.70 -10.85 -3.25
C PHE A 66 9.43 -9.67 -3.90
N ALA A 67 9.11 -9.36 -5.16
CA ALA A 67 9.67 -8.20 -5.85
C ALA A 67 9.36 -6.89 -5.10
N SER A 68 8.18 -6.78 -4.50
CA SER A 68 7.81 -5.58 -3.73
C SER A 68 8.73 -5.35 -2.51
N PHE A 69 9.23 -6.42 -1.89
CA PHE A 69 10.22 -6.31 -0.81
C PHE A 69 11.62 -6.03 -1.35
N LEU A 70 12.02 -6.75 -2.41
CA LEU A 70 13.34 -6.63 -3.00
C LEU A 70 13.61 -5.23 -3.57
N PHE A 71 12.62 -4.64 -4.23
CA PHE A 71 12.71 -3.30 -4.83
C PHE A 71 12.23 -2.18 -3.90
N GLY A 72 11.83 -2.49 -2.66
CA GLY A 72 11.42 -1.48 -1.68
C GLY A 72 10.04 -0.85 -1.92
N TYR A 73 9.22 -1.38 -2.82
CA TYR A 73 7.84 -0.89 -3.06
C TYR A 73 6.91 -1.04 -1.84
N PHE A 74 7.32 -1.80 -0.82
CA PHE A 74 6.63 -1.80 0.47
C PHE A 74 6.80 -0.48 1.25
N VAL A 75 7.83 0.32 0.97
CA VAL A 75 8.15 1.56 1.72
C VAL A 75 7.05 2.62 1.57
N PRO A 76 6.57 2.97 0.36
CA PRO A 76 5.43 3.87 0.21
C PRO A 76 4.17 3.41 0.96
N ALA A 77 3.92 2.10 0.95
CA ALA A 77 2.80 1.52 1.69
C ALA A 77 2.99 1.68 3.20
N ALA A 78 4.18 1.36 3.72
CA ALA A 78 4.53 1.51 5.12
C ALA A 78 4.39 2.96 5.62
N VAL A 79 4.88 3.93 4.83
CA VAL A 79 4.74 5.38 5.10
C VAL A 79 3.26 5.77 5.17
N THR A 80 2.46 5.32 4.19
CA THR A 80 1.01 5.57 4.16
C THR A 80 0.34 4.99 5.41
N GLY A 81 0.65 3.75 5.77
CA GLY A 81 0.12 3.11 6.97
C GLY A 81 0.50 3.83 8.26
N GLY A 82 1.73 4.35 8.34
CA GLY A 82 2.19 5.16 9.47
C GLY A 82 1.41 6.47 9.62
N ILE A 83 1.22 7.21 8.53
CA ILE A 83 0.43 8.46 8.49
C ILE A 83 -1.03 8.19 8.88
N MET A 84 -1.64 7.18 8.26
CA MET A 84 -3.03 6.79 8.55
C MET A 84 -3.18 6.29 9.99
N GLY A 85 -2.20 5.56 10.51
CA GLY A 85 -2.13 5.11 11.89
C GLY A 85 -2.02 6.26 12.89
N ALA A 86 -1.24 7.30 12.58
CA ALA A 86 -1.11 8.52 13.39
C ALA A 86 -2.44 9.29 13.49
N ILE A 87 -3.16 9.38 12.38
CA ILE A 87 -4.47 10.04 12.31
C ILE A 87 -5.51 9.24 13.10
N GLY A 88 -5.45 7.91 13.01
CA GLY A 88 -6.32 7.01 13.74
C GLY A 88 -7.81 7.21 13.42
N THR A 89 -8.67 7.17 14.43
CA THR A 89 -10.14 7.27 14.24
C THR A 89 -10.68 8.70 14.40
N ARG A 90 -9.82 9.72 14.32
CA ARG A 90 -10.23 11.13 14.46
C ARG A 90 -11.15 11.61 13.34
N ILE A 91 -11.16 10.93 12.20
CA ILE A 91 -11.89 11.30 10.99
C ILE A 91 -12.92 10.20 10.68
N ARG A 92 -14.09 10.55 10.15
CA ARG A 92 -15.07 9.55 9.68
C ARG A 92 -14.46 8.63 8.62
N ARG A 93 -14.84 7.34 8.67
CA ARG A 93 -14.36 6.28 7.78
C ARG A 93 -14.28 6.63 6.30
N ARG A 94 -15.31 7.29 5.72
CA ARG A 94 -15.33 7.65 4.29
C ARG A 94 -14.16 8.58 3.93
N TRP A 95 -13.94 9.61 4.75
CA TRP A 95 -12.85 10.56 4.56
C TRP A 95 -11.49 9.95 4.91
N PHE A 96 -11.43 9.03 5.88
CA PHE A 96 -10.22 8.28 6.20
C PHE A 96 -9.76 7.43 5.01
N VAL A 97 -10.67 6.74 4.31
CA VAL A 97 -10.33 5.96 3.12
C VAL A 97 -9.89 6.84 1.97
N LEU A 98 -10.59 7.97 1.71
CA LEU A 98 -10.19 8.93 0.69
C LEU A 98 -8.78 9.49 0.96
N LEU A 99 -8.51 9.87 2.21
CA LEU A 99 -7.18 10.33 2.61
C LEU A 99 -6.12 9.26 2.38
N GLY A 100 -6.41 8.01 2.75
CA GLY A 100 -5.52 6.88 2.51
C GLY A 100 -5.18 6.71 1.03
N MET A 101 -6.15 6.83 0.13
CA MET A 101 -5.91 6.78 -1.31
C MET A 101 -5.00 7.92 -1.79
N VAL A 102 -5.24 9.15 -1.34
CA VAL A 102 -4.43 10.33 -1.72
C VAL A 102 -3.00 10.20 -1.19
N VAL A 103 -2.84 9.83 0.08
CA VAL A 103 -1.52 9.64 0.71
C VAL A 103 -0.78 8.48 0.05
N GLY A 104 -1.46 7.36 -0.21
CA GLY A 104 -0.88 6.21 -0.88
C GLY A 104 -0.43 6.51 -2.32
N ALA A 105 -1.27 7.18 -3.10
CA ALA A 105 -0.92 7.62 -4.44
C ALA A 105 0.28 8.58 -4.42
N GLY A 106 0.23 9.59 -3.55
CA GLY A 106 1.31 10.58 -3.42
C GLY A 106 2.63 9.95 -2.99
N ALA A 107 2.61 9.04 -2.01
CA ALA A 107 3.81 8.33 -1.56
C ALA A 107 4.41 7.46 -2.68
N MET A 108 3.58 6.80 -3.48
CA MET A 108 4.05 5.97 -4.59
C MET A 108 4.61 6.81 -5.73
N ILE A 109 3.95 7.90 -6.11
CA ILE A 109 4.44 8.84 -7.13
C ILE A 109 5.78 9.43 -6.67
N GLY A 110 5.84 9.93 -5.43
CA GLY A 110 7.08 10.48 -4.87
C GLY A 110 8.23 9.47 -4.84
N PHE A 111 7.94 8.20 -4.55
CA PHE A 111 8.93 7.13 -4.59
C PHE A 111 9.43 6.84 -6.00
N VAL A 112 8.54 6.76 -6.99
CA VAL A 112 8.94 6.53 -8.39
C VAL A 112 9.76 7.70 -8.94
N GLU A 113 9.34 8.94 -8.67
CA GLU A 113 10.10 10.14 -9.07
C GLU A 113 11.49 10.18 -8.41
N LEU A 114 11.57 9.82 -7.12
CA LEU A 114 12.84 9.73 -6.41
C LEU A 114 13.76 8.68 -7.04
N VAL A 115 13.23 7.49 -7.35
CA VAL A 115 14.00 6.41 -7.99
C VAL A 115 14.45 6.82 -9.39
N ASN A 116 13.57 7.43 -10.20
CA ASN A 116 13.92 7.92 -11.55
C ASN A 116 15.01 8.99 -11.50
N GLY A 117 14.89 9.96 -10.59
CA GLY A 117 15.89 11.01 -10.41
C GLY A 117 17.26 10.48 -9.98
N LEU A 118 17.27 9.46 -9.10
CA LEU A 118 18.51 8.81 -8.64
C LEU A 118 19.14 7.90 -9.70
N ALA A 119 18.32 7.15 -10.44
CA ALA A 119 18.78 6.18 -11.42
C ALA A 119 19.05 6.79 -12.81
N LYS A 120 18.70 8.06 -13.05
CA LYS A 120 18.70 8.70 -14.38
C LYS A 120 18.01 7.84 -15.44
N SER A 121 17.00 7.09 -15.04
CA SER A 121 16.28 6.15 -15.89
C SER A 121 14.85 6.62 -16.07
N ASP A 122 14.37 6.66 -17.31
CA ASP A 122 12.96 6.84 -17.60
C ASP A 122 12.25 5.50 -17.37
N THR A 123 11.93 5.18 -16.11
CA THR A 123 11.01 4.07 -15.83
C THR A 123 9.71 4.37 -16.55
N SER A 124 9.25 3.43 -17.39
CA SER A 124 8.18 3.67 -18.35
C SER A 124 6.89 4.18 -17.67
N ARG A 125 6.30 5.24 -18.24
CA ARG A 125 5.07 5.88 -17.74
C ARG A 125 3.92 4.89 -17.49
N SER A 126 3.90 3.78 -18.24
CA SER A 126 2.92 2.70 -18.11
C SER A 126 3.12 1.85 -16.84
N LEU A 127 4.36 1.57 -16.44
CA LEU A 127 4.63 0.85 -15.19
C LEU A 127 4.23 1.70 -13.98
N THR A 128 4.55 2.99 -14.04
CA THR A 128 4.17 3.96 -13.01
C THR A 128 2.66 4.03 -12.83
N ALA A 129 1.91 4.16 -13.93
CA ALA A 129 0.45 4.24 -13.88
C ALA A 129 -0.19 2.99 -13.25
N GLY A 130 0.27 1.79 -13.61
CA GLY A 130 -0.22 0.54 -13.02
C GLY A 130 0.11 0.43 -11.53
N ALA A 131 1.34 0.80 -11.15
CA ALA A 131 1.79 0.74 -9.77
C ALA A 131 1.07 1.76 -8.88
N THR A 132 0.81 2.97 -9.38
CA THR A 132 0.01 4.00 -8.69
C THR A 132 -1.45 3.57 -8.51
N LEU A 133 -2.09 3.01 -9.54
CA LEU A 133 -3.46 2.51 -9.43
C LEU A 133 -3.56 1.39 -8.38
N ASN A 134 -2.59 0.47 -8.38
CA ASN A 134 -2.53 -0.61 -7.39
C ASN A 134 -2.31 -0.05 -5.98
N ALA A 135 -1.47 0.97 -5.82
CA ALA A 135 -1.27 1.67 -4.56
C ALA A 135 -2.54 2.37 -4.05
N ILE A 136 -3.35 2.95 -4.94
CA ILE A 136 -4.66 3.52 -4.60
C ILE A 136 -5.59 2.44 -4.04
N VAL A 137 -5.74 1.32 -4.77
CA VAL A 137 -6.62 0.21 -4.36
C VAL A 137 -6.15 -0.40 -3.03
N ALA A 138 -4.84 -0.68 -2.90
CA ALA A 138 -4.25 -1.19 -1.68
C ALA A 138 -4.48 -0.24 -0.51
N SER A 139 -4.25 1.06 -0.70
CA SER A 139 -4.42 2.06 0.35
C SER A 139 -5.89 2.24 0.74
N ALA A 140 -6.83 2.11 -0.19
CA ALA A 140 -8.26 2.14 0.09
C ALA A 140 -8.67 0.97 0.98
N LEU A 141 -8.32 -0.25 0.58
CA LEU A 141 -8.66 -1.48 1.30
C LEU A 141 -8.00 -1.51 2.68
N MET A 142 -6.71 -1.20 2.74
CA MET A 142 -5.95 -1.19 3.99
C MET A 142 -6.41 -0.08 4.93
N SER A 143 -6.72 1.12 4.43
CA SER A 143 -7.28 2.20 5.26
C SER A 143 -8.67 1.85 5.79
N HIS A 144 -9.51 1.22 4.96
CA HIS A 144 -10.82 0.76 5.37
C HIS A 144 -10.75 -0.31 6.48
N TRP A 145 -9.80 -1.23 6.36
CA TRP A 145 -9.52 -2.28 7.35
C TRP A 145 -8.92 -1.69 8.64
N LEU A 146 -7.91 -0.83 8.52
CA LEU A 146 -7.20 -0.20 9.63
C LEU A 146 -8.16 0.64 10.47
N HIS A 147 -9.01 1.46 9.83
CA HIS A 147 -10.01 2.25 10.53
C HIS A 147 -10.94 1.37 11.39
N ARG A 148 -11.47 0.30 10.80
CA ARG A 148 -12.36 -0.64 11.49
C ARG A 148 -11.66 -1.41 12.62
N ARG A 149 -10.34 -1.61 12.53
CA ARG A 149 -9.54 -2.24 13.59
C ARG A 149 -9.25 -1.26 14.72
N LEU A 150 -8.93 -0.02 14.42
CA LEU A 150 -8.69 1.02 15.41
C LEU A 150 -9.98 1.41 16.15
N GLU A 151 -11.12 1.47 15.47
CA GLU A 151 -12.43 1.68 16.11
C GLU A 151 -12.77 0.58 17.11
N ARG A 152 -12.44 -0.69 16.80
CA ARG A 152 -12.68 -1.82 17.70
C ARG A 152 -11.74 -1.92 18.90
N ARG A 153 -10.62 -1.20 18.89
CA ARG A 153 -9.63 -1.18 19.98
C ARG A 153 -9.75 0.06 20.86
N ARG A 154 -10.68 0.96 20.56
CA ARG A 154 -11.00 2.16 21.33
C ARG A 154 -12.14 1.86 22.30
#